data_AF-A0A9X3IZY4-F1
#
_entry.id   AF-A0A9X3IZY4-F1
#
_cell.length_a   1.000
_cell.length_b   1.000
_cell.length_c   1.000
_cell.angle_alpha   90.00
_cell.angle_beta   90.00
_cell.angle_gamma   90.00
#
_symmetry.space_group_name_H-M   'P 1'
#
loop_
_entity.id
_entity.type
_entity.pdbx_description
1 polymer ?
#
loop_
_entity_poly.entity_id
_entity_poly.type
_entity_poly.pdbx_seq_one_letter_code
_entity_poly.pdbx_strand_id
1 'polypeptide(L)' 'MDAPIDLRPVFRAHWPSYGPDWDRAIELGIDVAELERNLALTPEQRILQKHRTQQAIALLRAGLNRARHA' A
#
# COMPACT_ATOMS: atom_id res chain seq x y z
N MET A 1 -9.71 -5.58 24.05
CA MET A 1 -9.18 -4.73 22.97
C MET A 1 -8.02 -5.49 22.36
N ASP A 2 -8.22 -6.10 21.19
CA ASP A 2 -7.13 -6.80 20.50
C ASP A 2 -6.07 -5.79 20.07
N ALA A 3 -4.80 -6.14 20.28
CA ALA A 3 -3.70 -5.30 19.85
C ALA A 3 -3.77 -5.11 18.32
N PRO A 4 -3.38 -3.93 17.78
CA PRO A 4 -3.31 -3.74 16.33
C PRO A 4 -2.45 -4.83 15.70
N ILE A 5 -2.91 -5.43 14.61
CA ILE A 5 -2.14 -6.44 13.89
C ILE A 5 -0.83 -5.80 13.41
N ASP A 6 0.29 -6.27 13.96
CA ASP A 6 1.61 -5.85 13.52
C ASP A 6 2.01 -6.62 12.26
N LEU A 7 1.95 -5.95 11.11
CA LEU A 7 2.31 -6.53 9.81
C LEU A 7 3.82 -6.45 9.52
N ARG A 8 4.61 -5.76 10.35
CA ARG A 8 6.07 -5.59 10.13
C ARG A 8 6.83 -6.91 10.00
N PRO A 9 6.52 -7.99 10.75
CA PRO A 9 7.17 -9.29 10.56
C PRO A 9 6.92 -9.90 9.19
N VAL A 10 5.72 -9.73 8.63
CA VAL A 10 5.36 -10.22 7.30
C VAL A 10 6.12 -9.45 6.22
N PHE A 11 6.21 -8.12 6.37
CA PHE A 11 6.98 -7.29 5.44
C PHE A 11 8.47 -7.66 5.43
N ARG A 12 9.10 -7.87 6.59
CA ARG A 12 10.51 -8.29 6.65
C ARG A 12 10.77 -9.66 6.03
N ALA A 13 9.80 -10.58 6.08
CA ALA A 13 9.95 -11.91 5.49
C ALA A 13 9.87 -11.90 3.96
N HIS A 14 9.05 -11.02 3.37
CA HIS A 14 8.86 -10.93 1.93
C HIS A 14 9.79 -9.92 1.24
N TRP A 15 10.24 -8.90 1.96
CA TRP A 15 11.15 -7.87 1.45
C TRP A 15 12.44 -7.87 2.28
N PRO A 16 13.47 -8.65 1.87
CA PRO A 16 14.75 -8.65 2.55
C PRO A 16 15.31 -7.22 2.59
N SER A 17 15.88 -6.84 3.73
CA SER A 17 16.42 -5.49 3.92
C SER A 17 17.52 -5.20 2.89
N TYR A 18 17.35 -4.10 2.14
CA TYR A 18 18.39 -3.57 1.25
C TYR A 18 19.33 -2.58 1.96
N GLY A 19 19.21 -2.40 3.27
CA GLY A 19 20.04 -1.52 4.08
C GLY A 19 19.29 -0.79 5.20
N PRO A 20 20.01 -0.01 6.03
CA PRO A 20 19.44 0.64 7.22
C PRO A 20 18.28 1.61 6.91
N ASP A 21 18.31 2.28 5.75
CA ASP A 21 17.22 3.15 5.31
C ASP A 21 15.94 2.37 4.97
N TRP A 22 16.07 1.15 4.47
CA TRP A 22 14.96 0.25 4.18
C TRP A 22 14.27 -0.24 5.46
N ASP A 23 15.07 -0.67 6.43
CA ASP A 23 14.56 -1.06 7.75
C ASP A 23 13.87 0.11 8.45
N ARG A 24 14.45 1.31 8.35
CA ARG A 24 13.84 2.53 8.90
C ARG A 24 12.53 2.88 8.22
N ALA A 25 12.41 2.70 6.90
CA ALA A 25 11.16 2.92 6.19
C ALA A 25 10.05 1.96 6.67
N ILE A 26 10.37 0.68 6.88
CA ILE A 26 9.43 -0.30 7.45
C ILE A 26 9.00 0.12 8.87
N GLU A 27 9.93 0.59 9.70
CA GLU A 27 9.60 1.08 11.06
C GLU A 27 8.67 2.30 11.06
N LEU A 28 8.81 3.18 10.06
CA LEU A 28 7.96 4.34 9.86
C LEU A 28 6.59 3.98 9.24
N GLY A 29 6.35 2.70 8.95
CA GLY A 29 5.12 2.22 8.33
C GLY A 29 5.02 2.54 6.83
N ILE A 30 6.15 2.83 6.18
CA ILE A 30 6.20 3.03 4.74
C ILE A 30 6.03 1.67 4.04
N ASP A 31 5.09 1.58 3.10
CA ASP A 31 4.95 0.40 2.24
C ASP A 31 6.08 0.39 1.20
N VAL A 32 7.19 -0.23 1.59
CA VAL A 32 8.38 -0.39 0.76
C VAL A 32 8.11 -1.25 -0.49
N ALA A 33 7.10 -2.12 -0.46
CA ALA A 33 6.69 -2.91 -1.62
C ALA A 33 5.99 -2.05 -2.67
N GLU A 34 5.12 -1.15 -2.22
CA GLU A 34 4.53 -0.14 -3.11
C GLU A 34 5.59 0.80 -3.65
N LEU A 35 6.58 1.18 -2.85
CA LEU A 35 7.71 1.99 -3.31
C LEU A 35 8.51 1.26 -4.40
N GLU A 36 8.90 0.01 -4.19
CA GLU A 36 9.60 -0.81 -5.20
C GLU A 36 8.81 -0.96 -6.49
N ARG A 37 7.52 -1.29 -6.39
CA ARG A 37 6.63 -1.39 -7.55
C ARG A 37 6.57 -0.06 -8.29
N ASN A 38 6.44 1.05 -7.57
CA ASN A 38 6.46 2.38 -8.18
C ASN A 38 7.81 2.62 -8.87
N LEU A 39 8.94 2.33 -8.23
CA LEU A 39 10.27 2.52 -8.79
C LEU A 39 10.49 1.76 -10.10
N ALA A 40 9.91 0.56 -10.23
CA ALA A 40 9.98 -0.26 -11.45
C ALA A 40 9.15 0.29 -12.63
N LEU A 41 8.26 1.25 -12.40
CA LEU A 41 7.39 1.82 -13.42
C LEU A 41 7.95 3.12 -14.00
N THR A 42 7.67 3.36 -15.28
CA THR A 42 7.87 4.68 -15.91
C THR A 42 6.94 5.73 -15.28
N PRO A 43 7.26 7.03 -15.38
CA PRO A 43 6.38 8.08 -14.87
C PRO A 43 4.93 7.98 -15.37
N GLU A 44 4.73 7.67 -16.65
CA GLU A 44 3.41 7.53 -17.27
C GLU A 44 2.64 6.35 -16.67
N GLN A 45 3.34 5.23 -16.46
CA GLN A 45 2.76 4.04 -15.85
C GLN A 45 2.36 4.28 -14.39
N ARG A 46 3.16 5.04 -13.62
CA ARG A 46 2.81 5.43 -12.24
C ARG A 46 1.56 6.29 -12.20
N ILE A 47 1.43 7.25 -13.12
CA ILE A 47 0.24 8.11 -13.23
C ILE A 47 -1.00 7.26 -13.54
N LEU A 48 -0.88 6.35 -14.50
CA LEU A 48 -1.98 5.46 -14.87
C LEU A 48 -2.39 4.53 -13.71
N GLN A 49 -1.41 3.94 -13.01
CA GLN A 49 -1.65 3.11 -11.85
C GLN A 49 -2.37 3.90 -10.74
N LYS A 50 -1.88 5.10 -10.42
CA LYS A 50 -2.51 5.99 -9.44
C LYS A 50 -3.96 6.29 -9.80
N HIS A 51 -4.23 6.62 -11.07
CA HIS A 51 -5.58 6.93 -11.52
C HIS A 51 -6.53 5.73 -11.38
N ARG A 52 -6.07 4.53 -11.77
CA ARG A 52 -6.84 3.28 -11.61
C ARG A 52 -7.15 2.98 -10.14
N THR A 53 -6.16 3.13 -9.26
CA THR A 53 -6.35 2.90 -7.81
C THR A 53 -7.38 3.88 -7.23
N GLN A 54 -7.32 5.16 -7.61
CA GLN A 54 -8.28 6.16 -7.16
C GLN A 54 -9.72 5.84 -7.64
N GLN A 55 -9.88 5.43 -8.90
CA GLN A 55 -11.17 5.02 -9.44
C GLN A 55 -11.73 3.79 -8.69
N ALA A 56 -10.90 2.77 -8.45
CA ALA A 56 -11.30 1.57 -7.73
C ALA A 56 -11.77 1.90 -6.30
N ILE A 57 -11.05 2.74 -5.57
CA ILE A 57 -11.43 3.19 -4.22
C ILE A 57 -12.76 3.96 -4.26
N ALA A 58 -12.96 4.85 -5.24
CA ALA A 58 -14.21 5.59 -5.38
C ALA A 58 -15.40 4.67 -5.60
N LEU A 59 -15.25 3.64 -6.45
CA LEU A 59 -16.29 2.63 -6.70
C LEU A 59 -16.60 1.83 -5.44
N LEU A 60 -15.58 1.38 -4.70
CA LEU A 60 -15.76 0.65 -3.43
C LEU A 60 -16.52 1.50 -2.41
N ARG A 61 -16.13 2.77 -2.23
CA ARG A 61 -16.83 3.72 -1.35
C ARG A 61 -18.29 3.91 -1.76
N ALA A 62 -18.55 4.08 -3.05
CA ALA A 62 -19.91 4.23 -3.56
C ALA A 62 -20.76 2.97 -3.32
N GLY A 63 -20.19 1.78 -3.51
CA GLY A 63 -20.84 0.50 -3.22
C GLY A 63 -21.20 0.34 -1.74
N LEU A 64 -20.25 0.61 -0.84
CA LEU A 64 -20.47 0.56 0.61
C LEU A 64 -21.55 1.53 1.07
N ASN A 65 -21.55 2.77 0.54
CA ASN A 65 -22.57 3.75 0.86
C ASN A 65 -23.96 3.29 0.42
N ARG A 66 -24.11 2.69 -0.77
CA ARG A 66 -25.38 2.12 -1.22
C ARG A 66 -25.86 0.99 -0.31
N ALA A 67 -24.99 0.06 0.07
CA ALA A 67 -25.33 -1.05 0.95
C ALA A 67 -25.76 -0.60 2.36
N ARG A 68 -25.25 0.54 2.84
CA ARG A 68 -25.62 1.11 4.14
C ARG A 68 -27.00 1.81 4.13
N HIS A 69 -27.50 2.19 2.95
CA HIS A 69 -28.74 2.91 2.78
C HIS A 69 -29.85 2.06 2.13
N ALA A 70 -29.63 0.76 1.97
CA ALA A 70 -30.61 -0.24 1.55
C ALA A 70 -31.15 -0.98 2.77
#